data_AF-A0A812N9S6-F1
#
_entry.id   AF-A0A812N9S6-F1
#
_cell.length_a   1.000
_cell.length_b   1.000
_cell.length_c   1.000
_cell.angle_alpha   90.00
_cell.angle_beta   90.00
_cell.angle_gamma   90.00
#
_symmetry.space_group_name_H-M   'P 1'
#
loop_
_entity.id
_entity.type
_entity.pdbx_description
1 polymer ?
#
loop_
_entity_poly.entity_id
_entity_poly.type
_entity_poly.pdbx_seq_one_letter_code
_entity_poly.pdbx_strand_id
1 'polypeptide(L)'
;MRSYGTPPPPLLAAEVPTVRHVPKVARAAWAQCLARAIASTVARNTPAAWLELLMLPKAVLVAPLRGGARHRAQLGQATKRRCLRWLDGERVELWEECVFEPRQRSGPTRQSLEARHSRCRRLAAEGDLARACDALLQEPPLPRDAATLAALQAKHPQSPLPDLAALGAPRPGAVPEFSAEAVAKAVRSFKRASAPGPSGLRPDHLRESLSTAHADEVAVHLAALCHLLARGEAPATLAPHLAGATLHALPKPQGGVRPIAIGEVLRRLVGKLLCGSVREAARDQLWPLQVGVGVPSGSEAAVHAARHWLQSHSGHENRVLVKLDFRNAFNAVSRASVLREARARVPEVSSWADWCYGQSSRLRFGKHVVASTSGVQQGDPLGPLLFALALQPALAAAAAAARLDLCFAYLDDVVLAGSPADVAKALRALCEVAGQAGLILEPTKSEVVLPGAACSPDLRALPPGLVRRVGEFELLGAPIGGLSFCNQHCVTHRVDKTSLSERPC
;
A
#
# COMPACT_ATOMS: atom_id res chain seq x y z
N MET A 1 8.08 37.49 -14.73
CA MET A 1 8.89 36.30 -15.09
C MET A 1 10.36 36.63 -14.87
N ARG A 2 10.98 36.19 -13.78
CA ARG A 2 12.44 36.23 -13.61
C ARG A 2 13.01 34.85 -14.00
N SER A 3 14.04 34.83 -14.83
CA SER A 3 14.73 33.62 -15.30
C SER A 3 15.61 33.02 -14.20
N TYR A 4 15.46 31.73 -13.95
CA TYR A 4 16.14 30.98 -12.89
C TYR A 4 17.57 30.59 -13.30
N GLY A 5 18.58 31.01 -12.52
CA GLY A 5 19.99 30.60 -12.67
C GLY A 5 20.38 29.37 -11.83
N THR A 6 19.49 28.86 -10.99
CA THR A 6 19.67 27.61 -10.22
C THR A 6 18.31 26.93 -10.06
N PRO A 7 18.17 25.63 -10.39
CA PRO A 7 16.88 24.94 -10.26
C PRO A 7 16.50 24.83 -8.78
N PRO A 8 15.27 25.17 -8.38
CA PRO A 8 14.82 24.97 -7.00
C PRO A 8 14.93 23.47 -6.65
N PRO A 9 15.28 23.10 -5.41
CA PRO A 9 15.33 21.70 -5.01
C PRO A 9 13.98 21.04 -5.34
N PRO A 10 13.97 19.85 -5.96
CA PRO A 10 12.73 19.30 -6.51
C PRO A 10 11.69 19.21 -5.40
N LEU A 11 10.52 19.82 -5.59
CA LEU A 11 9.41 20.00 -4.64
C LEU A 11 9.18 18.82 -3.67
N LEU A 12 9.27 17.61 -4.20
CA LEU A 12 9.00 16.37 -3.47
C LEU A 12 10.19 15.88 -2.63
N ALA A 13 11.36 16.49 -2.79
CA ALA A 13 12.55 16.30 -1.96
C ALA A 13 12.60 17.20 -0.72
N ALA A 14 11.89 18.33 -0.74
CA ALA A 14 11.83 19.20 0.43
C ALA A 14 11.11 18.51 1.59
N GLU A 15 11.79 18.31 2.71
CA GLU A 15 11.21 17.72 3.93
C GLU A 15 10.48 18.78 4.77
N VAL A 16 9.40 19.37 4.22
CA VAL A 16 8.53 20.30 4.93
C VAL A 16 7.39 19.52 5.59
N PRO A 17 7.33 19.40 6.92
CA PRO A 17 6.25 18.67 7.58
C PRO A 17 4.95 19.47 7.54
N THR A 18 3.84 18.81 7.21
CA THR A 18 2.50 19.40 7.25
C THR A 18 1.77 19.08 8.55
N VAL A 19 0.95 20.01 9.04
CA VAL A 19 0.02 19.80 10.16
C VAL A 19 -0.86 18.59 9.88
N ARG A 20 -1.22 17.84 10.92
CA ARG A 20 -2.09 16.66 10.77
C ARG A 20 -3.52 17.03 10.38
N HIS A 21 -4.01 18.12 10.98
CA HIS A 21 -5.36 18.64 10.83
C HIS A 21 -5.28 20.11 10.47
N VAL A 22 -6.13 20.52 9.52
CA VAL A 22 -6.37 21.92 9.18
C VAL A 22 -7.09 22.57 10.36
N PRO A 23 -6.50 23.61 10.98
CA PRO A 23 -7.14 24.34 12.07
C PRO A 23 -8.53 24.84 11.68
N LYS A 24 -9.52 24.72 12.59
CA LYS A 24 -10.92 25.06 12.30
C LYS A 24 -11.09 26.42 11.61
N VAL A 25 -10.38 27.44 12.10
CA VAL A 25 -10.41 28.82 11.57
C VAL A 25 -9.86 28.97 10.15
N ALA A 26 -9.06 28.02 9.67
CA ALA A 26 -8.43 28.03 8.36
C ALA A 26 -9.11 27.08 7.35
N ARG A 27 -10.06 26.24 7.78
CA ARG A 27 -10.65 25.19 6.94
C ARG A 27 -11.34 25.73 5.68
N ALA A 28 -12.09 26.82 5.79
CA ALA A 28 -12.75 27.44 4.65
C ALA A 28 -11.72 27.98 3.62
N ALA A 29 -10.69 28.71 4.08
CA ALA A 29 -9.63 29.21 3.20
C ALA A 29 -8.82 28.07 2.56
N TRP A 30 -8.54 27.00 3.31
CA TRP A 30 -7.93 25.78 2.78
C TRP A 30 -8.78 25.13 1.70
N ALA A 31 -10.08 24.99 1.93
CA ALA A 31 -11.01 24.39 0.97
C ALA A 31 -11.03 25.18 -0.35
N GLN A 32 -11.05 26.52 -0.28
CA GLN A 32 -10.93 27.39 -1.46
C GLN A 32 -9.58 27.21 -2.18
N CYS A 33 -8.46 27.19 -1.44
CA CYS A 33 -7.14 26.98 -2.03
C CYS A 33 -7.08 25.66 -2.81
N LEU A 34 -7.59 24.59 -2.19
CA LEU A 34 -7.61 23.26 -2.76
C LEU A 34 -8.52 23.19 -3.99
N ALA A 35 -9.75 23.72 -3.89
CA ALA A 35 -10.71 23.77 -4.99
C ALA A 35 -10.11 24.48 -6.22
N ARG A 36 -9.57 25.69 -6.04
CA ARG A 36 -8.96 26.48 -7.13
C ARG A 36 -7.72 25.82 -7.72
N ALA A 37 -6.86 25.23 -6.87
CA ALA A 37 -5.68 24.53 -7.33
C ALA A 37 -6.06 23.32 -8.18
N ILE A 38 -7.02 22.51 -7.73
CA ILE A 38 -7.51 21.35 -8.48
C ILE A 38 -8.17 21.79 -9.79
N ALA A 39 -9.06 22.78 -9.77
CA ALA A 39 -9.73 23.30 -10.96
C ALA A 39 -8.71 23.77 -12.01
N SER A 40 -7.68 24.52 -11.58
CA SER A 40 -6.57 24.95 -12.44
C SER A 40 -5.77 23.77 -13.00
N THR A 41 -5.47 22.76 -12.17
CA THR A 41 -4.78 21.54 -12.61
C THR A 41 -5.57 20.79 -13.67
N VAL A 42 -6.89 20.59 -13.47
CA VAL A 42 -7.75 19.89 -14.42
C VAL A 42 -7.88 20.69 -15.73
N ALA A 43 -8.14 21.99 -15.63
CA ALA A 43 -8.35 22.84 -16.81
C ALA A 43 -7.09 23.01 -17.66
N ARG A 44 -5.92 23.13 -17.05
CA ARG A 44 -4.65 23.39 -17.77
C ARG A 44 -3.86 22.13 -18.07
N ASN A 45 -3.89 21.15 -17.19
CA ASN A 45 -3.15 19.90 -17.24
C ASN A 45 -1.65 20.04 -17.61
N THR A 46 -1.00 21.14 -17.19
CA THR A 46 0.42 21.40 -17.46
C THR A 46 1.29 21.04 -16.24
N PRO A 47 2.59 20.73 -16.45
CA PRO A 47 3.51 20.49 -15.33
C PRO A 47 3.52 21.61 -14.29
N ALA A 48 3.34 22.87 -14.70
CA ALA A 48 3.26 24.01 -13.79
C ALA A 48 2.02 23.97 -12.89
N ALA A 49 0.84 23.67 -13.44
CA ALA A 49 -0.40 23.59 -12.65
C ALA A 49 -0.36 22.41 -11.66
N TRP A 50 0.26 21.31 -12.05
CA TRP A 50 0.50 20.16 -11.16
C TRP A 50 1.51 20.46 -10.06
N LEU A 51 2.58 21.20 -10.38
CA LEU A 51 3.57 21.63 -9.41
C LEU A 51 2.91 22.45 -8.29
N GLU A 52 2.04 23.39 -8.65
CA GLU A 52 1.30 24.22 -7.69
C GLU A 52 0.40 23.38 -6.78
N LEU A 53 -0.36 22.44 -7.34
CA LEU A 53 -1.22 21.54 -6.56
C LEU A 53 -0.42 20.69 -5.57
N LEU A 54 0.72 20.14 -6.00
CA LEU A 54 1.58 19.32 -5.15
C LEU A 54 2.35 20.16 -4.10
N MET A 55 2.58 21.45 -4.39
CA MET A 55 3.27 22.40 -3.52
C MET A 55 2.37 22.91 -2.38
N LEU A 56 1.10 23.13 -2.70
CA LEU A 56 0.10 23.75 -1.84
C LEU A 56 0.13 23.25 -0.38
N PRO A 57 0.07 21.93 -0.07
CA PRO A 57 0.03 21.47 1.31
C PRO A 57 1.25 21.91 2.13
N LYS A 58 2.44 21.84 1.53
CA LYS A 58 3.70 22.23 2.17
C LYS A 58 3.87 23.74 2.25
N ALA A 59 3.24 24.51 1.37
CA ALA A 59 3.29 25.97 1.40
C ALA A 59 2.36 26.56 2.47
N VAL A 60 1.17 25.98 2.68
CA VAL A 60 0.14 26.60 3.54
C VAL A 60 -0.16 25.86 4.83
N LEU A 61 -0.04 24.52 4.86
CA LEU A 61 -0.37 23.69 6.02
C LEU A 61 0.86 23.34 6.87
N VAL A 62 1.72 24.31 7.10
CA VAL A 62 3.05 24.08 7.66
C VAL A 62 2.99 23.73 9.15
N ALA A 63 3.62 22.62 9.55
CA ALA A 63 3.66 22.21 10.96
C ALA A 63 4.63 23.09 11.78
N PRO A 64 4.25 23.50 13.01
CA PRO A 64 5.14 24.23 13.92
C PRO A 64 6.19 23.29 14.55
N LEU A 65 7.32 23.86 14.97
CA LEU A 65 8.39 23.12 15.65
C LEU A 65 8.08 22.78 17.13
N ARG A 66 7.17 23.53 17.77
CA ARG A 66 6.79 23.38 19.19
C ARG A 66 5.26 23.39 19.38
N GLY A 67 4.78 22.74 20.45
CA GLY A 67 3.35 22.60 20.77
C GLY A 67 2.89 23.41 22.00
N GLY A 68 1.57 23.63 22.12
CA GLY A 68 0.92 24.28 23.27
C GLY A 68 -0.41 24.95 22.90
N ALA A 69 -1.27 25.28 23.88
CA ALA A 69 -2.60 25.85 23.61
C ALA A 69 -2.55 27.23 22.91
N ARG A 70 -1.72 28.15 23.43
CA ARG A 70 -1.44 29.46 22.81
C ARG A 70 -0.85 29.30 21.41
N HIS A 71 0.04 28.33 21.23
CA HIS A 71 0.62 27.97 19.93
C HIS A 71 -0.43 27.45 18.93
N ARG A 72 -1.50 26.76 19.38
CA ARG A 72 -2.57 26.28 18.49
C ARG A 72 -3.41 27.42 17.90
N ALA A 73 -3.77 28.42 18.71
CA ALA A 73 -4.53 29.57 18.23
C ALA A 73 -3.71 30.41 17.22
N GLN A 74 -2.44 30.66 17.55
CA GLN A 74 -1.49 31.34 16.67
C GLN A 74 -1.26 30.56 15.37
N LEU A 75 -1.10 29.23 15.45
CA LEU A 75 -0.99 28.35 14.29
C LEU A 75 -2.23 28.44 13.39
N GLY A 76 -3.42 28.49 13.99
CA GLY A 76 -4.68 28.62 13.25
C GLY A 76 -4.70 29.87 12.38
N GLN A 77 -4.39 31.03 12.98
CA GLN A 77 -4.35 32.30 12.23
C GLN A 77 -3.19 32.35 11.23
N ALA A 78 -2.02 31.81 11.57
CA ALA A 78 -0.89 31.71 10.64
C ALA A 78 -1.21 30.85 9.41
N THR A 79 -1.88 29.70 9.61
CA THR A 79 -2.34 28.82 8.53
C THR A 79 -3.36 29.53 7.65
N LYS A 80 -4.34 30.23 8.25
CA LYS A 80 -5.34 31.02 7.52
C LYS A 80 -4.67 32.09 6.67
N ARG A 81 -3.72 32.85 7.23
CA ARG A 81 -2.96 33.89 6.51
C ARG A 81 -2.18 33.31 5.33
N ARG A 82 -1.51 32.17 5.51
CA ARG A 82 -0.81 31.49 4.39
C ARG A 82 -1.77 31.07 3.28
N CYS A 83 -2.97 30.58 3.63
CA CYS A 83 -4.00 30.27 2.63
C CYS A 83 -4.45 31.53 1.86
N LEU A 84 -4.66 32.65 2.55
CA LEU A 84 -5.03 33.91 1.89
C LEU A 84 -3.94 34.41 0.93
N ARG A 85 -2.68 34.47 1.39
CA ARG A 85 -1.53 34.82 0.54
C ARG A 85 -1.40 33.90 -0.69
N TRP A 86 -1.69 32.61 -0.54
CA TRP A 86 -1.71 31.68 -1.66
C TRP A 86 -2.80 32.03 -2.69
N LEU A 87 -3.99 32.42 -2.22
CA LEU A 87 -5.09 32.87 -3.07
C LEU A 87 -4.77 34.20 -3.76
N ASP A 88 -3.99 35.07 -3.11
CA ASP A 88 -3.51 36.34 -3.64
C ASP A 88 -2.34 36.19 -4.63
N GLY A 89 -1.82 34.96 -4.81
CA GLY A 89 -0.82 34.64 -5.82
C GLY A 89 0.63 34.57 -5.34
N GLU A 90 0.89 34.76 -4.04
CA GLU A 90 2.23 34.73 -3.42
C GLU A 90 2.80 33.30 -3.27
N ARG A 91 2.71 32.49 -4.32
CA ARG A 91 2.99 31.03 -4.28
C ARG A 91 4.47 30.74 -4.11
N VAL A 92 5.33 31.49 -4.79
CA VAL A 92 6.78 31.28 -4.80
C VAL A 92 7.37 31.74 -3.47
N GLU A 93 6.97 32.91 -3.00
CA GLU A 93 7.38 33.49 -1.73
C GLU A 93 7.03 32.55 -0.57
N LEU A 94 5.79 32.04 -0.53
CA LEU A 94 5.37 31.07 0.47
C LEU A 94 6.20 29.77 0.44
N TRP A 95 6.62 29.34 -0.74
CA TRP A 95 7.45 28.15 -0.90
C TRP A 95 8.88 28.38 -0.42
N GLU A 96 9.48 29.52 -0.80
CA GLU A 96 10.83 29.88 -0.40
C GLU A 96 10.96 30.01 1.12
N GLU A 97 9.99 30.64 1.78
CA GLU A 97 9.86 30.69 3.25
C GLU A 97 9.87 29.30 3.89
N CYS A 98 9.32 28.28 3.22
CA CYS A 98 9.23 26.93 3.77
C CYS A 98 10.51 26.10 3.58
N VAL A 99 11.23 26.33 2.47
CA VAL A 99 12.36 25.50 2.05
C VAL A 99 13.70 26.09 2.47
N PHE A 100 13.84 27.41 2.47
CA PHE A 100 15.12 28.09 2.70
C PHE A 100 15.29 28.65 4.10
N GLU A 101 14.21 28.83 4.88
CA GLU A 101 14.38 29.22 6.28
C GLU A 101 14.96 28.06 7.13
N PRO A 102 16.10 28.26 7.82
CA PRO A 102 16.74 27.22 8.62
C PRO A 102 15.83 26.78 9.77
N ARG A 103 15.10 25.69 9.57
CA ARG A 103 14.45 24.99 10.67
C ARG A 103 15.50 24.16 11.37
N GLN A 104 16.12 24.73 12.40
CA GLN A 104 17.02 23.99 13.30
C GLN A 104 16.27 22.77 13.85
N ARG A 105 16.49 21.61 13.23
CA ARG A 105 16.06 20.31 13.76
C ARG A 105 16.99 20.00 14.92
N SER A 106 16.43 19.95 16.13
CA SER A 106 17.15 19.46 17.30
C SER A 106 17.43 17.96 17.14
N GLY A 107 18.65 17.64 16.69
CA GLY A 107 19.37 16.37 16.85
C GLY A 107 18.69 15.06 16.43
N PRO A 108 19.44 13.94 16.36
CA PRO A 108 18.82 12.63 16.29
C PRO A 108 18.08 12.40 17.60
N THR A 109 16.75 12.39 17.57
CA THR A 109 15.97 11.97 18.73
C THR A 109 16.27 10.49 18.91
N ARG A 110 17.17 10.13 19.85
CA ARG A 110 17.08 8.85 20.53
C ARG A 110 15.63 8.75 20.96
N GLN A 111 14.87 7.83 20.36
CA GLN A 111 13.45 7.70 20.67
C GLN A 111 13.33 7.19 22.11
N SER A 112 13.33 8.14 23.03
CA SER A 112 13.15 7.90 24.45
C SER A 112 11.76 7.32 24.67
N LEU A 113 11.59 6.64 25.81
CA LEU A 113 10.28 6.24 26.33
C LEU A 113 9.27 7.40 26.26
N GLU A 114 9.74 8.62 26.49
CA GLU A 114 8.99 9.86 26.41
C GLU A 114 8.41 10.15 25.01
N ALA A 115 9.15 9.86 23.94
CA ALA A 115 8.65 10.02 22.56
C ALA A 115 7.52 9.02 22.25
N ARG A 116 7.63 7.78 22.75
CA ARG A 116 6.56 6.76 22.65
C ARG A 116 5.32 7.17 23.45
N HIS A 117 5.50 7.64 24.69
CA HIS A 117 4.42 8.12 25.54
C HIS A 117 3.71 9.34 24.93
N SER A 118 4.47 10.30 24.40
CA SER A 118 3.93 11.46 23.69
C SER A 118 3.14 11.05 22.44
N ARG A 119 3.65 10.09 21.66
CA ARG A 119 2.95 9.52 20.50
C ARG A 119 1.65 8.84 20.92
N CYS A 120 1.66 8.03 21.97
CA CYS A 120 0.49 7.36 22.54
C CYS A 120 -0.57 8.36 23.00
N ARG A 121 -0.21 9.29 23.92
CA ARG A 121 -1.12 10.33 24.43
C ARG A 121 -1.79 11.11 23.30
N ARG A 122 -1.03 11.45 22.27
CA ARG A 122 -1.54 12.18 21.11
C ARG A 122 -2.50 11.33 20.26
N LEU A 123 -2.21 10.05 20.01
CA LEU A 123 -3.11 9.15 19.28
C LEU A 123 -4.40 8.85 20.07
N ALA A 124 -4.29 8.72 21.39
CA ALA A 124 -5.44 8.57 22.28
C ALA A 124 -6.34 9.83 22.24
N ALA A 125 -5.74 11.03 22.29
CA ALA A 125 -6.46 12.29 22.14
C ALA A 125 -7.12 12.46 20.75
N GLU A 126 -6.61 11.77 19.72
CA GLU A 126 -7.19 11.70 18.38
C GLU A 126 -8.31 10.63 18.27
N GLY A 127 -8.56 9.86 19.35
CA GLY A 127 -9.56 8.79 19.41
C GLY A 127 -9.13 7.46 18.80
N ASP A 128 -7.85 7.32 18.40
CA ASP A 128 -7.30 6.10 17.80
C ASP A 128 -6.59 5.26 18.88
N LEU A 129 -7.41 4.69 19.78
CA LEU A 129 -6.92 3.95 20.96
C LEU A 129 -6.06 2.74 20.57
N ALA A 130 -6.43 2.02 19.51
CA ALA A 130 -5.66 0.87 19.03
C ALA A 130 -4.22 1.27 18.64
N ARG A 131 -4.06 2.34 17.85
CA ARG A 131 -2.71 2.83 17.51
C ARG A 131 -2.01 3.48 18.69
N ALA A 132 -2.74 4.01 19.66
CA ALA A 132 -2.16 4.55 20.89
C ALA A 132 -1.47 3.43 21.67
N CYS A 133 -2.14 2.28 21.83
CA CYS A 133 -1.57 1.07 22.41
C CYS A 133 -0.40 0.54 21.56
N ASP A 134 -0.58 0.41 20.25
CA ASP A 134 0.49 0.00 19.34
C ASP A 134 1.71 0.92 19.45
N ALA A 135 1.53 2.21 19.75
CA ALA A 135 2.64 3.14 19.86
C ALA A 135 3.54 2.91 21.07
N LEU A 136 3.04 2.20 22.09
CA LEU A 136 3.83 1.78 23.24
C LEU A 136 4.63 0.51 22.93
N LEU A 137 4.06 -0.39 22.12
CA LEU A 137 4.59 -1.72 21.81
C LEU A 137 5.47 -1.78 20.56
N GLN A 138 5.19 -0.95 19.55
CA GLN A 138 5.87 -1.00 18.26
C GLN A 138 7.29 -0.45 18.36
N GLU A 139 8.22 -1.25 17.85
CA GLU A 139 9.57 -0.78 17.56
C GLU A 139 9.54 0.35 16.53
N PRO A 140 10.44 1.34 16.68
CA PRO A 140 10.51 2.44 15.75
C PRO A 140 11.00 1.99 14.36
N PRO A 141 10.73 2.80 13.31
CA PRO A 141 11.38 2.60 12.02
C PRO A 141 12.91 2.57 12.16
N LEU A 142 13.55 1.70 11.37
CA LEU A 142 15.00 1.60 11.29
C LEU A 142 15.62 2.95 10.87
N PRO A 143 16.83 3.26 11.35
CA PRO A 143 17.51 4.52 11.06
C PRO A 143 17.78 4.71 9.56
N ARG A 144 17.96 5.96 9.15
CA ARG A 144 18.27 6.32 7.75
C ARG A 144 19.76 6.27 7.49
N ASP A 145 20.37 5.10 7.70
CA ASP A 145 21.78 4.85 7.45
C ASP A 145 22.02 4.06 6.14
N ALA A 146 23.29 3.88 5.79
CA ALA A 146 23.70 3.20 4.56
C ALA A 146 23.28 1.71 4.56
N ALA A 147 23.35 1.03 5.70
CA ALA A 147 22.98 -0.37 5.82
C ALA A 147 21.47 -0.57 5.58
N THR A 148 20.62 0.27 6.18
CA THR A 148 19.17 0.24 5.97
C THR A 148 18.82 0.58 4.53
N LEU A 149 19.50 1.57 3.93
CA LEU A 149 19.31 1.91 2.52
C LEU A 149 19.65 0.73 1.60
N ALA A 150 20.79 0.06 1.81
CA ALA A 150 21.18 -1.11 1.03
C ALA A 150 20.16 -2.25 1.17
N ALA A 151 19.68 -2.52 2.39
CA ALA A 151 18.64 -3.51 2.63
C ALA A 151 17.31 -3.15 1.93
N LEU A 152 16.94 -1.87 1.89
CA LEU A 152 15.78 -1.39 1.13
C LEU A 152 15.98 -1.54 -0.37
N GLN A 153 17.16 -1.20 -0.91
CA GLN A 153 17.48 -1.36 -2.33
C GLN A 153 17.41 -2.83 -2.76
N ALA A 154 17.93 -3.75 -1.94
CA ALA A 154 17.82 -5.19 -2.18
C ALA A 154 16.37 -5.71 -2.21
N LYS A 155 15.42 -4.99 -1.59
CA LYS A 155 13.98 -5.31 -1.65
C LYS A 155 13.26 -4.72 -2.87
N HIS A 156 13.90 -3.85 -3.64
CA HIS A 156 13.32 -3.25 -4.84
C HIS A 156 14.17 -3.64 -6.06
N PRO A 157 13.98 -4.87 -6.59
CA PRO A 157 14.71 -5.33 -7.76
C PRO A 157 14.46 -4.40 -8.95
N GLN A 158 15.48 -4.24 -9.78
CA GLN A 158 15.36 -3.47 -11.01
C GLN A 158 14.98 -4.40 -12.16
N SER A 159 14.08 -3.94 -13.02
CA SER A 159 13.63 -4.69 -14.19
C SER A 159 13.45 -3.75 -15.37
N PRO A 160 13.55 -4.24 -16.62
CA PRO A 160 13.21 -3.46 -17.79
C PRO A 160 11.79 -2.90 -17.67
N LEU A 161 11.60 -1.66 -18.13
CA LEU A 161 10.27 -1.07 -18.19
C LEU A 161 9.42 -1.82 -19.22
N PRO A 162 8.09 -1.95 -18.99
CA PRO A 162 7.22 -2.61 -19.93
C PRO A 162 7.12 -1.81 -21.24
N ASP A 163 7.17 -2.50 -22.37
CA ASP A 163 6.82 -1.93 -23.66
C ASP A 163 5.29 -1.80 -23.77
N LEU A 164 4.77 -0.62 -23.46
CA LEU A 164 3.33 -0.37 -23.48
C LEU A 164 2.72 -0.47 -24.89
N ALA A 165 3.52 -0.25 -25.94
CA ALA A 165 3.05 -0.35 -27.32
C ALA A 165 2.82 -1.82 -27.71
N ALA A 166 3.71 -2.72 -27.29
CA ALA A 166 3.57 -4.16 -27.50
C ALA A 166 2.36 -4.78 -26.76
N LEU A 167 1.87 -4.13 -25.70
CA LEU A 167 0.72 -4.59 -24.92
C LEU A 167 -0.64 -4.17 -25.53
N GLY A 168 -0.66 -3.45 -26.66
CA GLY A 168 -1.86 -2.86 -27.28
C GLY A 168 -2.20 -1.46 -26.75
N ALA A 169 -3.37 -0.92 -27.10
CA ALA A 169 -3.85 0.35 -26.54
C ALA A 169 -4.66 0.11 -25.26
N PRO A 170 -4.52 0.95 -24.21
CA PRO A 170 -5.46 0.96 -23.10
C PRO A 170 -6.86 1.33 -23.60
N ARG A 171 -7.88 1.09 -22.77
CA ARG A 171 -9.27 1.46 -23.06
C ARG A 171 -9.73 2.59 -22.14
N PRO A 172 -9.37 3.87 -22.40
CA PRO A 172 -9.83 5.00 -21.58
C PRO A 172 -11.36 5.10 -21.46
N GLY A 173 -12.10 4.65 -22.48
CA GLY A 173 -13.57 4.60 -22.45
C GLY A 173 -14.15 3.57 -21.47
N ALA A 174 -13.34 2.62 -20.97
CA ALA A 174 -13.74 1.69 -19.92
C ALA A 174 -13.62 2.30 -18.52
N VAL A 175 -12.92 3.43 -18.36
CA VAL A 175 -12.76 4.06 -17.05
C VAL A 175 -14.13 4.56 -16.55
N PRO A 176 -14.58 4.11 -15.37
CA PRO A 176 -15.88 4.49 -14.84
C PRO A 176 -15.91 5.96 -14.45
N GLU A 177 -17.08 6.58 -14.56
CA GLU A 177 -17.28 7.94 -14.07
C GLU A 177 -17.38 7.96 -12.55
N PHE A 178 -16.77 8.98 -11.94
CA PHE A 178 -16.83 9.18 -10.50
C PHE A 178 -17.71 10.37 -10.17
N SER A 179 -18.81 10.14 -9.44
CA SER A 179 -19.62 11.24 -8.92
C SER A 179 -18.92 11.96 -7.76
N ALA A 180 -19.26 13.24 -7.55
CA ALA A 180 -18.77 14.02 -6.40
C ALA A 180 -19.09 13.32 -5.06
N GLU A 181 -20.26 12.69 -4.96
CA GLU A 181 -20.66 11.92 -3.78
C GLU A 181 -19.78 10.69 -3.56
N ALA A 182 -19.52 9.91 -4.61
CA ALA A 182 -18.66 8.73 -4.55
C ALA A 182 -17.24 9.10 -4.11
N VAL A 183 -16.69 10.20 -4.66
CA VAL A 183 -15.38 10.74 -4.27
C VAL A 183 -15.38 11.19 -2.81
N ALA A 184 -16.40 11.93 -2.37
CA ALA A 184 -16.51 12.37 -0.99
C ALA A 184 -16.62 11.18 -0.01
N LYS A 185 -17.38 10.14 -0.38
CA LYS A 185 -17.46 8.87 0.38
C LYS A 185 -16.10 8.16 0.43
N ALA A 186 -15.38 8.08 -0.68
CA ALA A 186 -14.04 7.50 -0.73
C ALA A 186 -13.05 8.27 0.16
N VAL A 187 -13.06 9.61 0.13
CA VAL A 187 -12.24 10.44 1.03
C VAL A 187 -12.57 10.16 2.50
N ARG A 188 -13.86 10.12 2.86
CA ARG A 188 -14.28 9.87 4.25
C ARG A 188 -13.82 8.50 4.75
N SER A 189 -13.79 7.50 3.87
CA SER A 189 -13.43 6.11 4.19
C SER A 189 -11.93 5.84 4.39
N PHE A 190 -11.04 6.83 4.23
CA PHE A 190 -9.64 6.67 4.63
C PHE A 190 -9.53 6.50 6.15
N LYS A 191 -8.58 5.67 6.61
CA LYS A 191 -8.25 5.61 8.05
C LYS A 191 -7.83 6.99 8.56
N ARG A 192 -8.35 7.41 9.72
CA ARG A 192 -7.96 8.67 10.38
C ARG A 192 -6.46 8.68 10.68
N ALA A 193 -5.84 9.86 10.64
CA ALA A 193 -4.42 10.04 10.88
C ALA A 193 -3.53 9.16 9.98
N SER A 194 -3.99 8.88 8.75
CA SER A 194 -3.19 8.23 7.72
C SER A 194 -2.06 9.16 7.28
N ALA A 195 -0.88 8.59 7.10
CA ALA A 195 0.32 9.36 6.76
C ALA A 195 0.23 9.91 5.31
N PRO A 196 0.88 11.06 5.02
CA PRO A 196 0.89 11.66 3.70
C PRO A 196 1.94 11.01 2.80
N GLY A 197 1.77 11.20 1.49
CA GLY A 197 2.84 10.96 0.53
C GLY A 197 3.86 12.12 0.51
N PRO A 198 4.77 12.13 -0.48
CA PRO A 198 5.80 13.14 -0.64
C PRO A 198 5.30 14.60 -0.69
N SER A 199 4.10 14.88 -1.20
CA SER A 199 3.48 16.23 -1.25
C SER A 199 3.09 16.76 0.12
N GLY A 200 2.98 15.91 1.14
CA GLY A 200 2.49 16.31 2.47
C GLY A 200 0.97 16.44 2.55
N LEU A 201 0.22 16.26 1.46
CA LEU A 201 -1.25 16.18 1.49
C LEU A 201 -1.69 14.94 2.27
N ARG A 202 -2.66 15.10 3.17
CA ARG A 202 -3.20 14.02 4.00
C ARG A 202 -4.66 13.73 3.64
N PRO A 203 -5.15 12.50 3.86
CA PRO A 203 -6.58 12.21 3.75
C PRO A 203 -7.43 13.08 4.67
N ASP A 204 -6.93 13.43 5.86
CA ASP A 204 -7.63 14.32 6.78
C ASP A 204 -7.77 15.75 6.22
N HIS A 205 -6.80 16.25 5.46
CA HIS A 205 -6.91 17.57 4.80
C HIS A 205 -8.03 17.59 3.75
N LEU A 206 -8.20 16.49 3.01
CA LEU A 206 -9.31 16.33 2.07
C LEU A 206 -10.65 16.17 2.80
N ARG A 207 -10.68 15.43 3.91
CA ARG A 207 -11.91 15.27 4.70
C ARG A 207 -12.37 16.60 5.31
N GLU A 208 -11.42 17.41 5.77
CA GLU A 208 -11.72 18.68 6.43
C GLU A 208 -12.14 19.77 5.44
N SER A 209 -11.69 19.74 4.18
CA SER A 209 -12.21 20.63 3.14
C SER A 209 -13.66 20.29 2.76
N LEU A 210 -14.04 19.01 2.82
CA LEU A 210 -15.42 18.53 2.61
C LEU A 210 -16.37 18.82 3.79
N SER A 211 -15.90 19.50 4.84
CA SER A 211 -16.71 19.89 6.01
C SER A 211 -16.82 21.41 6.12
N THR A 212 -16.92 22.10 4.99
CA THR A 212 -16.95 23.57 4.88
C THR A 212 -18.04 24.02 3.91
N ALA A 213 -18.29 25.33 3.82
CA ALA A 213 -19.19 25.90 2.81
C ALA A 213 -18.75 25.64 1.35
N HIS A 214 -17.48 25.24 1.12
CA HIS A 214 -16.95 24.88 -0.19
C HIS A 214 -16.96 23.37 -0.45
N ALA A 215 -17.68 22.58 0.35
CA ALA A 215 -17.64 21.12 0.26
C ALA A 215 -18.03 20.61 -1.14
N ASP A 216 -19.10 21.16 -1.73
CA ASP A 216 -19.61 20.74 -3.03
C ASP A 216 -18.62 21.07 -4.16
N GLU A 217 -18.09 22.31 -4.16
CA GLU A 217 -17.06 22.76 -5.09
C GLU A 217 -15.81 21.87 -5.04
N VAL A 218 -15.32 21.59 -3.82
CA VAL A 218 -14.18 20.70 -3.60
C VAL A 218 -14.48 19.28 -4.10
N ALA A 219 -15.67 18.75 -3.83
CA ALA A 219 -16.04 17.39 -4.25
C ALA A 219 -16.13 17.27 -5.78
N VAL A 220 -16.74 18.26 -6.45
CA VAL A 220 -16.83 18.33 -7.91
C VAL A 220 -15.45 18.39 -8.56
N HIS A 221 -14.57 19.28 -8.07
CA HIS A 221 -13.22 19.40 -8.62
C HIS A 221 -12.37 18.17 -8.33
N LEU A 222 -12.47 17.57 -7.13
CA LEU A 222 -11.80 16.30 -6.83
C LEU A 222 -12.27 15.17 -7.73
N ALA A 223 -13.57 15.10 -8.04
CA ALA A 223 -14.11 14.10 -8.96
C ALA A 223 -13.51 14.26 -10.37
N ALA A 224 -13.49 15.48 -10.91
CA ALA A 224 -12.87 15.77 -12.20
C ALA A 224 -11.38 15.40 -12.23
N LEU A 225 -10.63 15.70 -11.16
CA LEU A 225 -9.22 15.32 -11.04
C LEU A 225 -9.02 13.80 -10.96
N CYS A 226 -9.87 13.11 -10.20
CA CYS A 226 -9.80 11.65 -10.09
C CYS A 226 -10.08 10.99 -11.44
N HIS A 227 -11.00 11.56 -12.23
CA HIS A 227 -11.33 11.08 -13.57
C HIS A 227 -10.16 11.25 -14.55
N LEU A 228 -9.58 12.46 -14.61
CA LEU A 228 -8.38 12.76 -15.40
C LEU A 228 -7.23 11.80 -15.05
N LEU A 229 -7.00 11.58 -13.75
CA LEU A 229 -6.00 10.63 -13.29
C LEU A 229 -6.34 9.19 -13.69
N ALA A 230 -7.57 8.72 -13.45
CA ALA A 230 -7.97 7.35 -13.78
C ALA A 230 -7.87 7.04 -15.28
N ARG A 231 -8.04 8.05 -16.14
CA ARG A 231 -7.83 7.95 -17.59
C ARG A 231 -6.35 7.99 -18.02
N GLY A 232 -5.43 8.18 -17.09
CA GLY A 232 -3.99 8.27 -17.37
C GLY A 232 -3.60 9.54 -18.12
N GLU A 233 -4.39 10.61 -18.01
CA GLU A 233 -4.23 11.84 -18.81
C GLU A 233 -3.27 12.86 -18.17
N ALA A 234 -2.78 12.62 -16.96
CA ALA A 234 -1.78 13.50 -16.36
C ALA A 234 -0.45 13.46 -17.15
N PRO A 235 0.33 14.55 -17.20
CA PRO A 235 1.62 14.58 -17.89
C PRO A 235 2.54 13.43 -17.44
N ALA A 236 3.10 12.70 -18.40
CA ALA A 236 3.98 11.56 -18.11
C ALA A 236 5.19 11.93 -17.25
N THR A 237 5.68 13.17 -17.33
CA THR A 237 6.78 13.70 -16.50
C THR A 237 6.47 13.70 -15.00
N LEU A 238 5.20 13.59 -14.61
CA LEU A 238 4.76 13.53 -13.22
C LEU A 238 4.70 12.12 -12.65
N ALA A 239 4.64 11.06 -13.47
CA ALA A 239 4.46 9.72 -12.92
C ALA A 239 5.62 9.27 -12.01
N PRO A 240 6.90 9.62 -12.27
CA PRO A 240 7.99 9.29 -11.34
C PRO A 240 7.77 9.85 -9.92
N HIS A 241 6.91 10.85 -9.81
CA HIS A 241 6.64 11.64 -8.63
C HIS A 241 5.31 11.27 -7.97
N LEU A 242 4.20 11.31 -8.71
CA LEU A 242 2.85 11.01 -8.21
C LEU A 242 2.62 9.51 -7.98
N ALA A 243 3.25 8.66 -8.80
CA ALA A 243 3.35 7.23 -8.56
C ALA A 243 4.56 6.89 -7.66
N GLY A 244 5.30 7.88 -7.18
CA GLY A 244 6.31 7.72 -6.14
C GLY A 244 5.69 7.56 -4.75
N ALA A 245 6.55 7.46 -3.74
CA ALA A 245 6.12 7.30 -2.35
C ALA A 245 7.19 7.76 -1.35
N THR A 246 6.78 8.03 -0.11
CA THR A 246 7.70 8.12 1.02
C THR A 246 7.97 6.72 1.54
N LEU A 247 9.23 6.30 1.51
CA LEU A 247 9.66 4.97 1.94
C LEU A 247 10.05 5.00 3.43
N HIS A 248 9.54 4.03 4.17
CA HIS A 248 9.91 3.78 5.57
C HIS A 248 10.44 2.35 5.71
N ALA A 249 11.45 2.18 6.55
CA ALA A 249 12.00 0.88 6.90
C ALA A 249 11.46 0.46 8.28
N LEU A 250 10.61 -0.55 8.34
CA LEU A 250 10.17 -1.14 9.60
C LEU A 250 11.02 -2.40 9.91
N PRO A 251 11.34 -2.66 11.19
CA PRO A 251 11.98 -3.91 11.58
C PRO A 251 11.02 -5.09 11.37
N LYS A 252 11.57 -6.25 10.98
CA LYS A 252 10.86 -7.52 11.02
C LYS A 252 11.14 -8.23 12.36
N PRO A 253 10.16 -8.96 12.94
CA PRO A 253 10.35 -9.67 14.21
C PRO A 253 11.53 -10.66 14.22
N GLN A 254 11.85 -11.26 13.07
CA GLN A 254 12.92 -12.25 12.90
C GLN A 254 14.20 -11.64 12.29
N GLY A 255 14.33 -10.30 12.34
CA GLY A 255 15.42 -9.58 11.68
C GLY A 255 15.13 -9.23 10.21
N GLY A 256 15.84 -8.21 9.72
CA GLY A 256 15.69 -7.66 8.38
C GLY A 256 14.67 -6.51 8.26
N VAL A 257 14.49 -6.01 7.03
CA VAL A 257 13.68 -4.82 6.75
C VAL A 257 12.35 -5.16 6.09
N ARG A 258 11.28 -4.48 6.53
CA ARG A 258 9.98 -4.40 5.86
C ARG A 258 9.84 -2.99 5.25
N PRO A 259 9.91 -2.84 3.93
CA PRO A 259 9.66 -1.56 3.28
C PRO A 259 8.18 -1.21 3.39
N ILE A 260 7.86 0.05 3.68
CA ILE A 260 6.51 0.61 3.61
C ILE A 260 6.55 1.83 2.71
N ALA A 261 5.87 1.77 1.57
CA ALA A 261 5.78 2.86 0.62
C ALA A 261 4.45 3.62 0.81
N ILE A 262 4.53 4.85 1.31
CA ILE A 262 3.35 5.70 1.51
C ILE A 262 3.21 6.62 0.29
N GLY A 263 2.34 6.20 -0.63
CA GLY A 263 2.06 6.93 -1.87
C GLY A 263 1.26 8.23 -1.66
N GLU A 264 1.20 9.01 -2.73
CA GLU A 264 0.39 10.24 -2.79
C GLU A 264 -1.07 9.96 -2.46
N VAL A 265 -1.71 10.90 -1.75
CA VAL A 265 -3.13 10.75 -1.37
C VAL A 265 -4.03 10.70 -2.59
N LEU A 266 -3.72 11.50 -3.62
CA LEU A 266 -4.50 11.52 -4.87
C LEU A 266 -4.42 10.16 -5.59
N ARG A 267 -3.23 9.54 -5.67
CA ARG A 267 -3.08 8.19 -6.22
C ARG A 267 -3.86 7.15 -5.42
N ARG A 268 -3.79 7.21 -4.08
CA ARG A 268 -4.56 6.30 -3.22
C ARG A 268 -6.07 6.51 -3.34
N LEU A 269 -6.52 7.75 -3.55
CA LEU A 269 -7.93 8.06 -3.75
C LEU A 269 -8.44 7.46 -5.06
N VAL A 270 -7.72 7.67 -6.16
CA VAL A 270 -8.04 7.07 -7.47
C VAL A 270 -8.05 5.55 -7.40
N GLY A 271 -7.01 4.95 -6.80
CA GLY A 271 -6.95 3.50 -6.63
C GLY A 271 -8.11 2.95 -5.81
N LYS A 272 -8.56 3.69 -4.78
CA LYS A 272 -9.73 3.30 -3.98
C LYS A 272 -11.03 3.38 -4.77
N LEU A 273 -11.21 4.42 -5.58
CA LEU A 273 -12.38 4.58 -6.45
C LEU A 273 -12.45 3.46 -7.48
N LEU A 274 -11.35 3.18 -8.17
CA LEU A 274 -11.24 2.10 -9.15
C LEU A 274 -11.48 0.72 -8.52
N CYS A 275 -10.84 0.40 -7.38
CA CYS A 275 -11.12 -0.86 -6.68
C CYS A 275 -12.59 -0.99 -6.27
N GLY A 276 -13.24 0.12 -5.90
CA GLY A 276 -14.66 0.14 -5.56
C GLY A 276 -15.55 -0.16 -6.76
N SER A 277 -15.24 0.42 -7.93
CA SER A 277 -16.03 0.28 -9.15
C SER A 277 -15.86 -1.08 -9.82
N VAL A 278 -14.68 -1.70 -9.74
CA VAL A 278 -14.40 -2.97 -10.42
C VAL A 278 -14.52 -4.20 -9.53
N ARG A 279 -15.03 -4.05 -8.30
CA ARG A 279 -15.01 -5.12 -7.29
C ARG A 279 -15.66 -6.42 -7.77
N GLU A 280 -16.82 -6.32 -8.42
CA GLU A 280 -17.58 -7.47 -8.91
C GLU A 280 -16.88 -8.12 -10.11
N ALA A 281 -16.52 -7.32 -11.12
CA ALA A 281 -15.75 -7.80 -12.27
C ALA A 281 -14.44 -8.49 -11.85
N ALA A 282 -13.71 -7.91 -10.91
CA ALA A 282 -12.49 -8.53 -10.36
C ALA A 282 -12.77 -9.86 -9.67
N ARG A 283 -13.84 -9.94 -8.86
CA ARG A 283 -14.24 -11.20 -8.21
C ARG A 283 -14.55 -12.27 -9.24
N ASP A 284 -15.33 -11.94 -10.26
CA ASP A 284 -15.79 -12.90 -11.27
C ASP A 284 -14.61 -13.44 -12.12
N GLN A 285 -13.53 -12.67 -12.26
CA GLN A 285 -12.29 -13.08 -12.93
C GLN A 285 -11.34 -13.91 -12.06
N LEU A 286 -11.37 -13.71 -10.75
CA LEU A 286 -10.38 -14.23 -9.81
C LEU A 286 -10.87 -15.45 -9.02
N TRP A 287 -12.16 -15.48 -8.67
CA TRP A 287 -12.80 -16.58 -7.97
C TRP A 287 -12.92 -17.82 -8.87
N PRO A 288 -12.75 -19.06 -8.35
CA PRO A 288 -12.47 -19.42 -6.94
C PRO A 288 -10.98 -19.47 -6.57
N LEU A 289 -10.09 -19.29 -7.54
CA LEU A 289 -8.66 -19.54 -7.36
C LEU A 289 -7.96 -18.45 -6.56
N GLN A 290 -8.48 -17.23 -6.53
CA GLN A 290 -7.93 -16.13 -5.76
C GLN A 290 -9.02 -15.51 -4.88
N VAL A 291 -8.89 -15.73 -3.57
CA VAL A 291 -9.88 -15.35 -2.56
C VAL A 291 -9.52 -14.09 -1.80
N GLY A 292 -8.33 -13.51 -2.03
CA GLY A 292 -7.86 -12.30 -1.37
C GLY A 292 -8.39 -10.99 -1.96
N VAL A 293 -9.13 -11.04 -3.08
CA VAL A 293 -9.60 -9.84 -3.81
C VAL A 293 -11.08 -9.96 -4.15
N GLY A 294 -11.87 -8.97 -3.76
CA GLY A 294 -13.29 -8.87 -4.12
C GLY A 294 -14.23 -9.83 -3.38
N VAL A 295 -13.71 -10.90 -2.77
CA VAL A 295 -14.48 -11.95 -2.08
C VAL A 295 -14.77 -11.57 -0.62
N PRO A 296 -16.05 -11.45 -0.20
CA PRO A 296 -16.40 -11.30 1.21
C PRO A 296 -15.88 -12.47 2.05
N SER A 297 -15.23 -12.19 3.17
CA SER A 297 -14.71 -13.20 4.10
C SER A 297 -13.80 -14.27 3.45
N GLY A 298 -13.05 -13.88 2.41
CA GLY A 298 -12.17 -14.81 1.68
C GLY A 298 -11.07 -15.44 2.54
N SER A 299 -10.52 -14.69 3.50
CA SER A 299 -9.54 -15.20 4.48
C SER A 299 -10.13 -16.31 5.36
N GLU A 300 -11.35 -16.11 5.84
CA GLU A 300 -12.06 -17.05 6.70
C GLU A 300 -12.43 -18.29 5.90
N ALA A 301 -12.95 -18.12 4.68
CA ALA A 301 -13.25 -19.23 3.78
C ALA A 301 -12.01 -20.10 3.50
N ALA A 302 -10.85 -19.49 3.22
CA ALA A 302 -9.59 -20.20 3.05
C ALA A 302 -9.19 -21.02 4.29
N VAL A 303 -9.24 -20.41 5.47
CA VAL A 303 -8.91 -21.07 6.74
C VAL A 303 -9.87 -22.23 7.03
N HIS A 304 -11.18 -22.05 6.83
CA HIS A 304 -12.16 -23.10 7.05
C HIS A 304 -12.03 -24.24 6.05
N ALA A 305 -11.77 -23.95 4.77
CA ALA A 305 -11.52 -24.97 3.75
C ALA A 305 -10.28 -25.82 4.10
N ALA A 306 -9.17 -25.18 4.46
CA ALA A 306 -7.94 -25.89 4.86
C ALA A 306 -8.14 -26.70 6.15
N ARG A 307 -8.88 -26.17 7.14
CA ARG A 307 -9.22 -26.91 8.37
C ARG A 307 -10.07 -28.13 8.10
N HIS A 308 -11.11 -27.98 7.27
CA HIS A 308 -11.97 -29.09 6.90
C HIS A 308 -11.21 -30.16 6.11
N TRP A 309 -10.34 -29.74 5.18
CA TRP A 309 -9.47 -30.67 4.44
C TRP A 309 -8.55 -31.45 5.39
N LEU A 310 -7.92 -30.77 6.36
CA LEU A 310 -7.05 -31.44 7.33
C LEU A 310 -7.80 -32.50 8.13
N GLN A 311 -8.99 -32.17 8.64
CA GLN A 311 -9.80 -33.08 9.45
C GLN A 311 -10.26 -34.31 8.66
N SER A 312 -10.76 -34.09 7.45
CA SER A 312 -11.24 -35.16 6.56
C SER A 312 -10.13 -36.10 6.10
N HIS A 313 -8.87 -35.64 6.06
CA HIS A 313 -7.74 -36.42 5.57
C HIS A 313 -6.78 -36.92 6.66
N SER A 314 -7.11 -36.74 7.94
CA SER A 314 -6.25 -37.11 9.08
C SER A 314 -5.84 -38.59 9.13
N GLY A 315 -6.70 -39.48 8.59
CA GLY A 315 -6.44 -40.92 8.48
C GLY A 315 -5.87 -41.38 7.13
N HIS A 316 -5.63 -40.48 6.17
CA HIS A 316 -5.12 -40.87 4.84
C HIS A 316 -3.60 -40.92 4.79
N GLU A 317 -3.06 -41.96 4.17
CA GLU A 317 -1.60 -42.15 4.07
C GLU A 317 -0.93 -41.32 2.96
N ASN A 318 -1.69 -40.96 1.92
CA ASN A 318 -1.15 -40.37 0.69
C ASN A 318 -1.82 -39.03 0.31
N ARG A 319 -1.80 -38.07 1.24
CA ARG A 319 -2.35 -36.73 1.07
C ARG A 319 -1.42 -35.68 1.65
N VAL A 320 -1.27 -34.57 0.94
CA VAL A 320 -0.45 -33.44 1.36
C VAL A 320 -1.13 -32.13 1.03
N LEU A 321 -0.89 -31.13 1.87
CA LEU A 321 -1.19 -29.73 1.58
C LEU A 321 0.13 -28.99 1.53
N VAL A 322 0.33 -28.17 0.49
CA VAL A 322 1.49 -27.27 0.41
C VAL A 322 1.03 -25.83 0.51
N LYS A 323 1.77 -25.06 1.29
CA LYS A 323 1.67 -23.60 1.37
C LYS A 323 2.90 -23.00 0.72
N LEU A 324 2.72 -22.15 -0.26
CA LEU A 324 3.81 -21.64 -1.08
C LEU A 324 4.05 -20.17 -0.76
N ASP A 325 5.32 -19.82 -0.55
CA ASP A 325 5.79 -18.43 -0.37
C ASP A 325 6.64 -18.04 -1.58
N PHE A 326 6.38 -16.86 -2.14
CA PHE A 326 7.19 -16.30 -3.22
C PHE A 326 8.17 -15.26 -2.69
N ARG A 327 9.41 -15.32 -3.14
CA ARG A 327 10.45 -14.37 -2.73
C ARG A 327 10.08 -12.95 -3.15
N ASN A 328 9.76 -12.11 -2.15
CA ASN A 328 9.54 -10.67 -2.35
C ASN A 328 8.45 -10.36 -3.39
N ALA A 329 7.39 -11.18 -3.43
CA ALA A 329 6.40 -11.27 -4.50
C ALA A 329 5.91 -9.91 -5.04
N PHE A 330 5.38 -9.05 -4.16
CA PHE A 330 4.85 -7.74 -4.54
C PHE A 330 5.87 -6.84 -5.24
N ASN A 331 7.13 -6.84 -4.80
CA ASN A 331 8.18 -6.01 -5.39
C ASN A 331 8.87 -6.66 -6.59
N ALA A 332 8.68 -7.97 -6.81
CA ALA A 332 9.34 -8.75 -7.84
C ALA A 332 8.46 -9.02 -9.07
N VAL A 333 7.12 -8.98 -8.91
CA VAL A 333 6.19 -9.28 -10.00
C VAL A 333 6.44 -8.37 -11.22
N SER A 334 6.43 -8.98 -12.40
CA SER A 334 6.66 -8.30 -13.67
C SER A 334 5.56 -7.29 -13.95
N ARG A 335 5.94 -6.03 -14.14
CA ARG A 335 5.00 -4.97 -14.54
C ARG A 335 4.39 -5.23 -15.91
N ALA A 336 5.12 -5.84 -16.83
CA ALA A 336 4.56 -6.22 -18.13
C ALA A 336 3.41 -7.22 -17.97
N SER A 337 3.57 -8.22 -17.10
CA SER A 337 2.50 -9.18 -16.80
C SER A 337 1.33 -8.55 -16.07
N VAL A 338 1.60 -7.69 -15.08
CA VAL A 338 0.56 -6.92 -14.39
C VAL A 338 -0.28 -6.10 -15.38
N LEU A 339 0.36 -5.32 -16.25
CA LEU A 339 -0.35 -4.44 -17.18
C LEU A 339 -1.09 -5.23 -18.26
N ARG A 340 -0.51 -6.34 -18.75
CA ARG A 340 -1.17 -7.24 -19.70
C ARG A 340 -2.46 -7.82 -19.12
N GLU A 341 -2.40 -8.40 -17.93
CA GLU A 341 -3.56 -9.02 -17.29
C GLU A 341 -4.61 -7.97 -16.88
N ALA A 342 -4.18 -6.79 -16.45
CA ALA A 342 -5.10 -5.67 -16.18
C ALA A 342 -5.88 -5.27 -17.44
N ARG A 343 -5.20 -5.08 -18.57
CA ARG A 343 -5.86 -4.74 -19.86
C ARG A 343 -6.80 -5.84 -20.34
N ALA A 344 -6.43 -7.10 -20.14
CA ALA A 344 -7.20 -8.25 -20.62
C ALA A 344 -8.47 -8.51 -19.76
N ARG A 345 -8.36 -8.40 -18.44
CA ARG A 345 -9.40 -8.88 -17.50
C ARG A 345 -10.21 -7.77 -16.85
N VAL A 346 -9.60 -6.61 -16.62
CA VAL A 346 -10.22 -5.47 -15.91
C VAL A 346 -9.81 -4.16 -16.59
N PRO A 347 -10.21 -3.93 -17.86
CA PRO A 347 -9.76 -2.79 -18.66
C PRO A 347 -10.04 -1.43 -18.02
N GLU A 348 -11.02 -1.33 -17.12
CA GLU A 348 -11.42 -0.13 -16.39
C GLU A 348 -10.29 0.46 -15.53
N VAL A 349 -9.33 -0.35 -15.08
CA VAL A 349 -8.16 0.12 -14.29
C VAL A 349 -6.91 0.32 -15.13
N SER A 350 -6.92 -0.10 -16.39
CA SER A 350 -5.71 -0.25 -17.21
C SER A 350 -5.00 1.08 -17.48
N SER A 351 -5.72 2.14 -17.86
CA SER A 351 -5.12 3.44 -18.16
C SER A 351 -4.36 4.03 -16.97
N TRP A 352 -4.92 3.90 -15.77
CA TRP A 352 -4.25 4.35 -14.55
C TRP A 352 -3.08 3.46 -14.14
N ALA A 353 -3.23 2.14 -14.32
CA ALA A 353 -2.15 1.18 -14.06
C ALA A 353 -0.95 1.44 -14.99
N ASP A 354 -1.20 1.62 -16.28
CA ASP A 354 -0.20 1.97 -17.30
C ASP A 354 0.53 3.25 -16.92
N TRP A 355 -0.21 4.29 -16.52
CA TRP A 355 0.38 5.56 -16.11
C TRP A 355 1.27 5.41 -14.87
N CYS A 356 0.82 4.65 -13.87
CA CYS A 356 1.56 4.46 -12.61
C CYS A 356 2.79 3.56 -12.75
N TYR A 357 2.68 2.49 -13.55
CA TYR A 357 3.63 1.38 -13.57
C TYR A 357 4.42 1.27 -14.89
N GLY A 358 4.00 1.98 -15.95
CA GLY A 358 4.70 2.01 -17.23
C GLY A 358 6.10 2.62 -17.20
N GLN A 359 6.44 3.37 -16.14
CA GLN A 359 7.76 3.98 -15.97
C GLN A 359 8.30 3.86 -14.54
N SER A 360 9.56 4.23 -14.36
CA SER A 360 10.22 4.22 -13.05
C SER A 360 9.58 5.24 -12.10
N SER A 361 9.31 4.83 -10.86
CA SER A 361 8.78 5.68 -9.80
C SER A 361 9.80 5.89 -8.68
N ARG A 362 9.75 7.05 -8.01
CA ARG A 362 10.74 7.46 -7.01
C ARG A 362 10.25 7.17 -5.60
N LEU A 363 10.87 6.18 -4.93
CA LEU A 363 10.64 5.90 -3.53
C LEU A 363 11.64 6.68 -2.67
N ARG A 364 11.16 7.62 -1.87
CA ARG A 364 12.00 8.56 -1.13
C ARG A 364 12.32 8.05 0.27
N PHE A 365 13.59 7.82 0.56
CA PHE A 365 14.10 7.48 1.89
C PHE A 365 14.97 8.63 2.42
N GLY A 366 14.30 9.64 2.99
CA GLY A 366 14.95 10.90 3.38
C GLY A 366 15.55 11.63 2.17
N LYS A 367 16.87 11.86 2.20
CA LYS A 367 17.60 12.45 1.07
C LYS A 367 17.84 11.48 -0.09
N HIS A 368 17.70 10.17 0.15
CA HIS A 368 17.94 9.13 -0.84
C HIS A 368 16.68 8.82 -1.66
N VAL A 369 16.89 8.31 -2.87
CA VAL A 369 15.83 7.84 -3.75
C VAL A 369 16.17 6.41 -4.17
N VAL A 370 15.20 5.51 -4.01
CA VAL A 370 15.23 4.15 -4.55
C VAL A 370 14.29 4.12 -5.75
N ALA A 371 14.79 3.69 -6.90
CA ALA A 371 13.97 3.52 -8.10
C ALA A 371 13.08 2.28 -7.95
N SER A 372 11.79 2.43 -8.25
CA SER A 372 10.86 1.30 -8.37
C SER A 372 10.50 1.13 -9.83
N THR A 373 11.07 0.08 -10.44
CA THR A 373 10.89 -0.32 -11.84
C THR A 373 10.26 -1.71 -11.99
N SER A 374 10.25 -2.50 -10.91
CA SER A 374 9.55 -3.78 -10.83
C SER A 374 8.45 -3.73 -9.77
N GLY A 375 7.55 -4.72 -9.83
CA GLY A 375 6.52 -4.93 -8.84
C GLY A 375 5.41 -3.90 -8.81
N VAL A 376 4.46 -4.18 -7.93
CA VAL A 376 3.40 -3.27 -7.48
C VAL A 376 3.73 -2.76 -6.07
N GLN A 377 3.39 -1.50 -5.80
CA GLN A 377 3.83 -0.88 -4.55
C GLN A 377 2.97 -1.28 -3.35
N GLN A 378 3.63 -1.71 -2.27
CA GLN A 378 2.96 -1.94 -0.98
C GLN A 378 2.43 -0.62 -0.41
N GLY A 379 1.11 -0.51 -0.28
CA GLY A 379 0.42 0.72 0.16
C GLY A 379 -0.39 1.41 -0.95
N ASP A 380 -0.28 0.93 -2.19
CA ASP A 380 -1.21 1.25 -3.27
C ASP A 380 -2.52 0.44 -3.12
N PRO A 381 -3.70 1.08 -2.99
CA PRO A 381 -4.98 0.37 -2.94
C PRO A 381 -5.26 -0.55 -4.14
N LEU A 382 -4.72 -0.24 -5.33
CA LEU A 382 -4.84 -1.11 -6.51
C LEU A 382 -3.82 -2.25 -6.54
N GLY A 383 -2.72 -2.13 -5.78
CA GLY A 383 -1.61 -3.08 -5.81
C GLY A 383 -2.04 -4.54 -5.61
N PRO A 384 -2.86 -4.88 -4.61
CA PRO A 384 -3.35 -6.25 -4.41
C PRO A 384 -4.14 -6.82 -5.58
N LEU A 385 -5.03 -6.03 -6.20
CA LEU A 385 -5.78 -6.46 -7.38
C LEU A 385 -4.84 -6.71 -8.57
N LEU A 386 -3.93 -5.78 -8.83
CA LEU A 386 -2.96 -5.89 -9.93
C LEU A 386 -2.02 -7.09 -9.76
N PHE A 387 -1.57 -7.37 -8.53
CA PHE A 387 -0.79 -8.56 -8.22
C PHE A 387 -1.60 -9.84 -8.45
N ALA A 388 -2.82 -9.90 -7.92
CA ALA A 388 -3.72 -11.04 -8.08
C ALA A 388 -3.98 -11.38 -9.55
N LEU A 389 -4.23 -10.37 -10.38
CA LEU A 389 -4.42 -10.54 -11.83
C LEU A 389 -3.17 -11.15 -12.49
N ALA A 390 -1.96 -10.69 -12.12
CA ALA A 390 -0.72 -11.24 -12.65
C ALA A 390 -0.43 -12.68 -12.22
N LEU A 391 -0.87 -13.09 -11.02
CA LEU A 391 -0.73 -14.46 -10.50
C LEU A 391 -1.81 -15.41 -11.04
N GLN A 392 -2.98 -14.89 -11.44
CA GLN A 392 -4.13 -15.68 -11.85
C GLN A 392 -3.84 -16.74 -12.94
N PRO A 393 -3.06 -16.46 -14.00
CA PRO A 393 -2.71 -17.47 -14.99
C PRO A 393 -1.97 -18.68 -14.40
N ALA A 394 -1.09 -18.45 -13.40
CA ALA A 394 -0.35 -19.53 -12.75
C ALA A 394 -1.24 -20.40 -11.87
N LEU A 395 -2.22 -19.81 -11.19
CA LEU A 395 -3.22 -20.55 -10.42
C LEU A 395 -4.10 -21.40 -11.34
N ALA A 396 -4.54 -20.84 -12.47
CA ALA A 396 -5.31 -21.57 -13.46
C ALA A 396 -4.52 -22.75 -14.06
N ALA A 397 -3.24 -22.56 -14.36
CA ALA A 397 -2.36 -23.62 -14.83
C ALA A 397 -2.20 -24.75 -13.79
N ALA A 398 -2.07 -24.40 -12.51
CA ALA A 398 -1.99 -25.37 -11.42
C ALA A 398 -3.28 -26.20 -11.32
N ALA A 399 -4.43 -25.54 -11.33
CA ALA A 399 -5.75 -26.18 -11.24
C ALA A 399 -6.06 -27.07 -12.44
N ALA A 400 -5.59 -26.72 -13.64
CA ALA A 400 -5.78 -27.52 -14.85
C ALA A 400 -4.81 -28.70 -14.94
N ALA A 401 -3.63 -28.62 -14.32
CA ALA A 401 -2.59 -29.63 -14.45
C ALA A 401 -2.94 -30.95 -13.74
N ALA A 402 -3.70 -30.91 -12.64
CA ALA A 402 -4.02 -32.09 -11.85
C ALA A 402 -5.35 -31.94 -11.09
N ARG A 403 -5.92 -33.06 -10.64
CA ARG A 403 -7.13 -33.06 -9.81
C ARG A 403 -6.75 -32.81 -8.36
N LEU A 404 -6.75 -31.53 -7.96
CA LEU A 404 -6.46 -31.12 -6.60
C LEU A 404 -7.71 -31.14 -5.71
N ASP A 405 -7.53 -31.42 -4.42
CA ASP A 405 -8.57 -31.27 -3.40
C ASP A 405 -8.80 -29.79 -3.06
N LEU A 406 -7.71 -28.99 -3.03
CA LEU A 406 -7.72 -27.55 -2.85
C LEU A 406 -6.74 -26.89 -3.82
N CYS A 407 -7.17 -25.77 -4.43
CA CYS A 407 -6.31 -24.88 -5.20
C CYS A 407 -6.84 -23.45 -5.04
N PHE A 408 -6.17 -22.65 -4.22
CA PHE A 408 -6.52 -21.24 -4.06
C PHE A 408 -5.32 -20.42 -3.61
N ALA A 409 -5.46 -19.10 -3.66
CA ALA A 409 -4.52 -18.14 -3.12
C ALA A 409 -5.24 -17.03 -2.36
N TYR A 410 -4.62 -16.54 -1.30
CA TYR A 410 -4.95 -15.25 -0.70
C TYR A 410 -3.78 -14.30 -1.00
N LEU A 411 -3.94 -13.49 -2.05
CA LEU A 411 -2.83 -12.71 -2.63
C LEU A 411 -1.66 -13.63 -3.00
N ASP A 412 -0.50 -13.47 -2.37
CA ASP A 412 0.71 -14.27 -2.60
C ASP A 412 0.76 -15.60 -1.82
N ASP A 413 -0.10 -15.79 -0.82
CA ASP A 413 -0.19 -17.05 -0.06
C ASP A 413 -0.98 -18.10 -0.86
N VAL A 414 -0.27 -18.98 -1.57
CA VAL A 414 -0.89 -20.04 -2.39
C VAL A 414 -0.98 -21.35 -1.61
N VAL A 415 -2.13 -22.03 -1.74
CA VAL A 415 -2.41 -23.34 -1.15
C VAL A 415 -2.80 -24.33 -2.24
N LEU A 416 -2.11 -25.47 -2.28
CA LEU A 416 -2.48 -26.63 -3.08
C LEU A 416 -2.62 -27.85 -2.17
N ALA A 417 -3.63 -28.71 -2.37
CA ALA A 417 -3.77 -29.94 -1.61
C ALA A 417 -4.24 -31.10 -2.49
N GLY A 418 -3.77 -32.31 -2.20
CA GLY A 418 -4.08 -33.51 -3.00
C GLY A 418 -3.11 -34.65 -2.75
N SER A 419 -3.01 -35.58 -3.70
CA SER A 419 -1.93 -36.57 -3.69
C SER A 419 -0.58 -35.89 -3.94
N PRO A 420 0.55 -36.40 -3.41
CA PRO A 420 1.88 -35.83 -3.66
C PRO A 420 2.21 -35.71 -5.15
N ALA A 421 1.79 -36.66 -5.97
CA ALA A 421 2.01 -36.65 -7.41
C ALA A 421 1.22 -35.53 -8.12
N ASP A 422 -0.06 -35.37 -7.77
CA ASP A 422 -0.92 -34.31 -8.32
C ASP A 422 -0.44 -32.93 -7.87
N VAL A 423 -0.10 -32.77 -6.58
CA VAL A 423 0.44 -31.53 -6.04
C VAL A 423 1.78 -31.20 -6.70
N ALA A 424 2.67 -32.16 -6.91
CA ALA A 424 3.93 -31.95 -7.63
C ALA A 424 3.72 -31.52 -9.09
N LYS A 425 2.73 -32.11 -9.78
CA LYS A 425 2.38 -31.74 -11.15
C LYS A 425 1.81 -30.32 -11.22
N ALA A 426 0.86 -29.99 -10.35
CA ALA A 426 0.27 -28.66 -10.25
C ALA A 426 1.30 -27.59 -9.85
N LEU A 427 2.18 -27.90 -8.90
CA LEU A 427 3.25 -27.00 -8.47
C LEU A 427 4.25 -26.70 -9.58
N ARG A 428 4.60 -27.69 -10.42
CA ARG A 428 5.45 -27.46 -11.59
C ARG A 428 4.80 -26.49 -12.59
N ALA A 429 3.54 -26.73 -12.94
CA ALA A 429 2.79 -25.83 -13.83
C ALA A 429 2.65 -24.42 -13.25
N LEU A 430 2.37 -24.32 -11.94
CA LEU A 430 2.31 -23.06 -11.23
C LEU A 430 3.64 -22.30 -11.31
N CYS A 431 4.75 -22.95 -10.96
CA CYS A 431 6.07 -22.33 -10.95
C CYS A 431 6.53 -21.91 -12.34
N GLU A 432 6.23 -22.69 -13.38
CA GLU A 432 6.55 -22.37 -14.77
C GLU A 432 5.86 -21.06 -15.20
N VAL A 433 4.55 -20.96 -14.99
CA VAL A 433 3.77 -19.78 -15.39
C VAL A 433 4.04 -18.59 -14.47
N ALA A 434 4.16 -18.80 -13.15
CA ALA A 434 4.51 -17.75 -12.20
C ALA A 434 5.91 -17.17 -12.48
N GLY A 435 6.86 -18.00 -12.94
CA GLY A 435 8.18 -17.57 -13.36
C GLY A 435 8.14 -16.58 -14.52
N GLN A 436 7.20 -16.71 -15.45
CA GLN A 436 6.97 -15.73 -16.53
C GLN A 436 6.47 -14.38 -16.02
N ALA A 437 5.81 -14.37 -14.85
CA ALA A 437 5.44 -13.16 -14.12
C ALA A 437 6.56 -12.68 -13.17
N GLY A 438 7.76 -13.26 -13.20
CA GLY A 438 8.88 -12.88 -12.34
C GLY A 438 8.77 -13.36 -10.89
N LEU A 439 7.84 -14.28 -10.60
CA LEU A 439 7.63 -14.83 -9.27
C LEU A 439 8.43 -16.11 -9.09
N ILE A 440 9.26 -16.13 -8.04
CA ILE A 440 10.17 -17.24 -7.74
C ILE A 440 9.79 -17.82 -6.38
N LEU A 441 9.54 -19.13 -6.35
CA LEU A 441 9.22 -19.87 -5.13
C LEU A 441 10.38 -19.77 -4.13
N GLU A 442 10.07 -19.64 -2.84
CA GLU A 442 11.01 -19.70 -1.74
C GLU A 442 10.76 -20.99 -0.92
N PRO A 443 11.41 -22.11 -1.26
CA PRO A 443 11.15 -23.40 -0.61
C PRO A 443 11.35 -23.35 0.91
N THR A 444 12.36 -22.61 1.39
CA THR A 444 12.69 -22.51 2.83
C THR A 444 11.62 -21.81 3.68
N LYS A 445 10.66 -21.14 3.04
CA LYS A 445 9.49 -20.52 3.69
C LYS A 445 8.17 -21.17 3.31
N SER A 446 8.21 -22.04 2.30
CA SER A 446 7.07 -22.82 1.88
C SER A 446 6.97 -24.06 2.78
N GLU A 447 5.75 -24.51 3.04
CA GLU A 447 5.48 -25.62 3.95
C GLU A 447 4.83 -26.78 3.21
N VAL A 448 5.16 -28.00 3.60
CA VAL A 448 4.41 -29.21 3.28
C VAL A 448 3.79 -29.75 4.57
N VAL A 449 2.47 -29.85 4.57
CA VAL A 449 1.65 -30.28 5.69
C VAL A 449 1.15 -31.68 5.43
N LEU A 450 1.46 -32.59 6.35
CA LEU A 450 0.89 -33.94 6.40
C LEU A 450 -0.31 -33.92 7.34
N PRO A 451 -1.46 -34.51 6.95
CA PRO A 451 -2.70 -34.35 7.69
C PRO A 451 -2.74 -35.06 9.05
N GLY A 452 -1.90 -36.08 9.24
CA GLY A 452 -1.79 -36.82 10.50
C GLY A 452 -0.48 -37.61 10.59
N ALA A 453 -0.20 -38.15 11.77
CA ALA A 453 1.04 -38.90 12.04
C ALA A 453 1.15 -40.21 11.24
N ALA A 454 0.01 -40.80 10.85
CA ALA A 454 -0.06 -41.99 10.00
C ALA A 454 0.31 -41.69 8.53
N CYS A 455 0.37 -40.42 8.13
CA CYS A 455 0.64 -40.02 6.76
C CYS A 455 2.15 -40.07 6.47
N SER A 456 2.55 -40.97 5.56
CA SER A 456 3.94 -41.23 5.16
C SER A 456 4.14 -41.19 3.63
N PRO A 457 3.70 -40.12 2.94
CA PRO A 457 3.75 -40.04 1.49
C PRO A 457 5.19 -39.93 0.97
N ASP A 458 5.41 -40.39 -0.26
CA ASP A 458 6.63 -40.10 -0.99
C ASP A 458 6.64 -38.63 -1.44
N LEU A 459 7.50 -37.83 -0.80
CA LEU A 459 7.64 -36.40 -1.08
C LEU A 459 8.72 -36.10 -2.12
N ARG A 460 9.40 -37.09 -2.70
CA ARG A 460 10.51 -36.88 -3.66
C ARG A 460 10.09 -36.11 -4.92
N ALA A 461 8.81 -36.15 -5.27
CA ALA A 461 8.26 -35.39 -6.38
C ALA A 461 8.09 -33.89 -6.08
N LEU A 462 8.08 -33.49 -4.79
CA LEU A 462 8.00 -32.09 -4.39
C LEU A 462 9.39 -31.45 -4.35
N PRO A 463 9.49 -30.12 -4.51
CA PRO A 463 10.75 -29.40 -4.38
C PRO A 463 11.44 -29.67 -3.03
N PRO A 464 12.77 -29.83 -3.02
CA PRO A 464 13.50 -29.95 -1.77
C PRO A 464 13.45 -28.63 -0.97
N GLY A 465 13.60 -28.74 0.34
CA GLY A 465 13.70 -27.58 1.25
C GLY A 465 12.37 -27.05 1.79
N LEU A 466 11.23 -27.63 1.41
CA LEU A 466 9.94 -27.34 2.04
C LEU A 466 9.96 -27.68 3.53
N VAL A 467 9.45 -26.78 4.36
CA VAL A 467 9.35 -26.99 5.81
C VAL A 467 8.23 -27.99 6.09
N ARG A 468 8.56 -29.15 6.68
CA ARG A 468 7.59 -30.19 7.00
C ARG A 468 6.80 -29.85 8.26
N ARG A 469 5.48 -29.98 8.18
CA ARG A 469 4.51 -29.88 9.30
C ARG A 469 3.65 -31.14 9.34
N VAL A 470 3.19 -31.53 10.53
CA VAL A 470 2.34 -32.71 10.72
C VAL A 470 1.17 -32.33 11.60
N GLY A 471 -0.06 -32.40 11.08
CA GLY A 471 -1.31 -32.15 11.80
C GLY A 471 -1.52 -30.71 12.28
N GLU A 472 -0.51 -29.86 12.28
CA GLU A 472 -0.53 -28.55 12.92
C GLU A 472 0.24 -27.51 12.09
N PHE A 473 -0.43 -26.40 11.76
CA PHE A 473 0.14 -25.30 11.00
C PHE A 473 -0.68 -24.01 11.17
N GLU A 474 -0.12 -22.89 10.74
CA GLU A 474 -0.83 -21.59 10.69
C GLU A 474 -1.19 -21.27 9.24
N LEU A 475 -2.39 -20.74 8.98
CA LEU A 475 -2.76 -20.21 7.67
C LEU A 475 -3.43 -18.84 7.87
N LEU A 476 -2.91 -17.80 7.19
CA LEU A 476 -3.44 -16.44 7.25
C LEU A 476 -3.63 -15.90 8.68
N GLY A 477 -2.70 -16.22 9.60
CA GLY A 477 -2.80 -15.78 11.00
C GLY A 477 -3.69 -16.65 11.89
N ALA A 478 -4.26 -17.73 11.37
CA ALA A 478 -5.13 -18.65 12.12
C ALA A 478 -4.45 -20.01 12.33
N PRO A 479 -4.43 -20.55 13.56
CA PRO A 479 -3.96 -21.90 13.79
C PRO A 479 -4.96 -22.94 13.25
N ILE A 480 -4.42 -24.00 12.66
CA ILE A 480 -5.15 -25.17 12.16
C ILE A 480 -4.44 -26.42 12.69
N GLY A 481 -5.16 -27.23 13.46
CA GLY A 481 -4.64 -28.48 14.05
C GLY A 481 -5.39 -28.87 15.31
N GLY A 482 -4.69 -29.54 16.23
CA GLY A 482 -5.24 -29.96 17.52
C GLY A 482 -5.69 -28.79 18.40
N LEU A 483 -6.61 -29.07 19.34
CA LEU A 483 -7.12 -28.07 20.28
C LEU A 483 -6.01 -27.46 21.16
N SER A 484 -5.06 -28.28 21.62
CA SER A 484 -3.91 -27.83 22.41
C SER A 484 -3.07 -26.81 21.64
N PHE A 485 -2.70 -27.11 20.39
CA PHE A 485 -1.97 -26.21 19.50
C PHE A 485 -2.73 -24.90 19.25
N CYS A 486 -4.03 -24.99 18.94
CA CYS A 486 -4.84 -23.80 18.70
C CYS A 486 -4.96 -22.92 19.95
N ASN A 487 -5.16 -23.52 21.12
CA ASN A 487 -5.22 -22.79 22.40
C ASN A 487 -3.88 -22.14 22.72
N GLN A 488 -2.77 -22.87 22.60
CA GLN A 488 -1.44 -22.35 22.86
C GLN A 488 -1.11 -21.19 21.92
N HIS A 489 -1.41 -21.33 20.62
CA HIS A 489 -1.21 -20.27 19.64
C HIS A 489 -2.02 -19.03 20.01
N CYS A 490 -3.29 -19.18 20.39
CA CYS A 490 -4.13 -18.07 20.85
C CYS A 490 -3.55 -17.38 22.10
N VAL A 491 -3.09 -18.15 23.10
CA VAL A 491 -2.47 -17.59 24.31
C VAL A 491 -1.20 -16.81 23.93
N THR A 492 -0.25 -17.44 23.25
CA THR A 492 1.05 -16.83 22.95
C THR A 492 0.95 -15.64 21.99
N HIS A 493 0.10 -15.72 20.95
CA HIS A 493 0.03 -14.68 19.92
C HIS A 493 -1.03 -13.62 20.17
N ARG A 494 -2.06 -13.90 20.99
CA ARG A 494 -3.14 -12.94 21.27
C ARG A 494 -3.24 -12.50 22.73
N VAL A 495 -2.91 -13.34 23.71
CA VAL A 495 -3.01 -12.99 25.14
C VAL A 495 -1.67 -12.45 25.65
N ASP A 496 -0.57 -13.14 25.42
CA ASP A 496 0.75 -12.76 25.94
C ASP A 496 1.32 -11.50 25.31
N LYS A 497 0.97 -11.22 24.04
CA LYS A 497 1.26 -9.92 23.41
C LYS A 497 0.51 -8.76 24.06
N THR A 498 -0.64 -9.00 24.68
CA THR A 498 -1.41 -8.00 25.44
C THR A 498 -0.93 -7.89 26.89
N SER A 499 -0.58 -9.01 27.56
CA SER A 499 -0.17 -9.00 28.98
C SER A 499 1.25 -8.49 29.23
N LEU A 500 2.07 -8.29 28.18
CA LEU A 500 3.32 -7.52 28.28
C LEU A 500 3.10 -6.02 28.65
N SER A 501 1.85 -5.55 28.76
CA SER A 501 1.51 -4.25 29.34
C SER A 501 1.39 -4.24 30.89
N GLU A 502 1.53 -5.38 31.56
CA GLU A 502 1.34 -5.52 33.02
C GLU A 502 2.63 -5.94 33.76
N ARG A 503 3.82 -5.59 33.25
CA ARG A 503 4.99 -5.61 34.13
C ARG A 503 5.01 -4.31 34.94
N PRO A 504 4.97 -4.36 36.28
CA PRO A 504 5.05 -3.15 37.10
C PRO A 504 6.37 -2.43 36.82
N CYS A 505 6.28 -1.11 36.62
CA CYS A 505 7.43 -0.20 36.60
C CYS A 505 8.13 -0.16 37.96
#